data_AF-A0A651D3T2-F1
#
_entry.id   AF-A0A651D3T2-F1
#
_cell.length_a   1.000
_cell.length_b   1.000
_cell.length_c   1.000
_cell.angle_alpha   90.00
_cell.angle_beta   90.00
_cell.angle_gamma   90.00
#
_symmetry.space_group_name_H-M   'P 1'
#
loop_
_entity.id
_entity.type
_entity.pdbx_description
1 polymer ?
#
loop_
_entity_poly.entity_id
_entity_poly.type
_entity_poly.pdbx_seq_one_letter_code
_entity_poly.pdbx_strand_id
1 'polypeptide(L)'
;MLNGIWLSFFIAAFAASLWQWLVGGDSEVFARLVQSLFDMARISVDIILVLLGTMTLWLGFLSIAEKAGLIRLLGRVLDPL
;
A
#
# COMPACT_ATOMS: atom_id res chain seq x y z
N MET A 1 19.17 -7.18 -9.00
CA MET A 1 18.13 -7.65 -9.95
C MET A 1 16.84 -6.82 -9.84
N LEU A 2 16.33 -6.50 -8.64
CA LEU A 2 15.17 -5.61 -8.49
C LEU A 2 15.48 -4.12 -8.72
N ASN A 3 16.62 -3.61 -8.20
CA ASN A 3 17.01 -2.20 -8.38
C ASN A 3 17.20 -1.80 -9.86
N GLY A 4 17.66 -2.73 -10.70
CA GLY A 4 17.85 -2.45 -12.14
C GLY A 4 16.52 -2.31 -12.88
N ILE A 5 15.54 -3.16 -12.54
CA ILE A 5 14.20 -3.12 -13.15
C ILE A 5 13.48 -1.84 -12.75
N TRP A 6 13.48 -1.49 -11.46
CA TRP A 6 12.89 -0.24 -10.99
C TRP A 6 13.52 0.99 -11.63
N LEU A 7 14.85 1.03 -11.71
CA LEU A 7 15.55 2.12 -12.39
C LEU A 7 15.18 2.19 -13.88
N SER A 8 15.03 1.05 -14.56
CA SER A 8 14.62 1.04 -15.97
C SER A 8 13.22 1.63 -16.19
N PHE A 9 12.27 1.43 -15.28
CA PHE A 9 10.94 2.03 -15.38
C PHE A 9 10.98 3.55 -15.22
N PHE A 10 11.78 4.07 -14.29
CA PHE A 10 11.97 5.51 -14.14
C PHE A 10 12.64 6.13 -15.36
N ILE A 11 13.68 5.49 -15.90
CA ILE A 11 14.37 5.97 -17.11
C ILE A 11 13.42 5.95 -18.30
N ALA A 12 12.64 4.88 -18.48
CA ALA A 12 11.66 4.77 -19.56
C ALA A 12 10.56 5.83 -19.45
N ALA A 13 10.01 6.06 -18.25
CA ALA A 13 9.01 7.09 -18.00
C ALA A 13 9.56 8.49 -18.28
N PHE A 14 10.80 8.77 -17.86
CA PHE A 14 11.47 10.03 -18.14
C PHE A 14 11.73 10.25 -19.64
N ALA A 15 12.22 9.22 -20.35
CA ALA A 15 12.44 9.27 -21.78
C ALA A 15 11.13 9.47 -22.57
N ALA A 16 10.06 8.76 -22.19
CA ALA A 16 8.74 8.91 -22.81
C ALA A 16 8.17 10.32 -22.58
N SER A 17 8.42 10.90 -21.41
CA SER A 17 7.94 12.24 -21.07
C SER A 17 8.72 13.33 -21.79
N LEU A 18 10.04 13.18 -21.92
CA LEU A 18 10.88 14.02 -22.76
C LEU A 18 10.44 13.96 -24.22
N TRP A 19 10.12 12.76 -24.74
CA TRP A 19 9.63 12.60 -26.10
C TRP A 19 8.30 13.32 -26.32
N GLN A 20 7.32 13.15 -25.42
CA GLN A 20 6.04 13.86 -25.51
C GLN A 20 6.19 15.38 -25.37
N TRP A 21 7.12 15.84 -24.55
CA TRP A 21 7.40 17.27 -24.40
C TRP A 21 8.07 17.87 -25.65
N LEU A 22 9.12 17.22 -26.19
CA LEU A 22 9.91 17.73 -27.31
C LEU A 22 9.25 17.54 -28.68
N VAL A 23 8.58 16.41 -28.90
CA VAL A 23 7.97 16.05 -30.20
C VAL A 23 6.47 16.34 -30.22
N GLY A 24 5.79 16.15 -29.07
CA GLY A 24 4.35 16.37 -28.94
C GLY A 24 3.96 17.80 -28.53
N GLY A 25 4.92 18.63 -28.08
CA GLY A 25 4.66 20.00 -27.63
C GLY A 25 3.82 20.10 -26.36
N ASP A 26 3.63 18.99 -25.64
CA ASP A 26 2.76 18.94 -24.46
C ASP A 26 3.54 19.36 -23.21
N SER A 27 3.36 20.62 -22.81
CA SER A 27 3.99 21.21 -21.62
C SER A 27 3.46 20.65 -20.30
N GLU A 28 2.31 19.97 -20.31
CA GLU A 28 1.66 19.45 -19.11
C GLU A 28 2.07 18.01 -18.77
N VAL A 29 2.81 17.34 -19.65
CA VAL A 29 3.25 15.95 -19.46
C VAL A 29 3.88 15.72 -18.09
N PHE A 30 4.80 16.61 -17.69
CA PHE A 30 5.47 16.51 -16.39
C PHE A 30 4.50 16.70 -15.22
N ALA A 31 3.54 17.63 -15.33
CA ALA A 31 2.52 17.85 -14.30
C ALA A 31 1.62 16.61 -14.16
N ARG A 32 1.19 16.01 -15.27
CA ARG A 32 0.40 14.76 -15.27
C ARG A 32 1.18 13.59 -14.71
N LEU A 33 2.49 13.50 -14.97
CA LEU A 33 3.37 12.47 -14.44
C LEU A 33 3.43 12.55 -12.90
N VAL A 34 3.65 13.75 -12.37
CA VAL A 34 3.68 14.00 -10.91
C VAL A 34 2.31 13.71 -10.30
N GLN A 35 1.23 14.18 -10.92
CA GLN A 35 -0.13 13.92 -10.47
C GLN A 35 -0.43 12.41 -10.41
N SER A 36 -0.04 11.66 -11.45
CA SER A 36 -0.22 10.20 -11.49
C SER A 36 0.54 9.48 -10.37
N LEU A 37 1.74 9.96 -10.02
CA LEU A 37 2.51 9.42 -8.90
C LEU A 37 1.79 9.66 -7.55
N PHE A 38 1.25 10.87 -7.36
CA PHE A 38 0.48 11.18 -6.15
C PHE A 38 -0.84 10.41 -6.07
N ASP A 39 -1.55 10.24 -7.20
CA ASP A 39 -2.78 9.46 -7.25
C ASP A 39 -2.51 7.99 -6.86
N MET A 40 -1.42 7.40 -7.38
CA MET A 40 -1.01 6.04 -7.01
C MET A 40 -0.56 5.93 -5.55
N ALA A 41 0.13 6.96 -5.03
CA ALA A 41 0.48 7.03 -3.62
C ALA A 41 -0.77 7.07 -2.74
N ARG A 42 -1.79 7.85 -3.12
CA ARG A 42 -3.06 7.93 -2.40
C ARG A 42 -3.79 6.59 -2.38
N ILE A 43 -3.91 5.93 -3.52
CA ILE A 43 -4.51 4.58 -3.61
C ILE A 43 -3.79 3.61 -2.67
N SER A 44 -2.45 3.65 -2.67
CA SER A 44 -1.64 2.79 -1.79
C SER A 44 -1.93 3.06 -0.31
N VAL A 45 -2.02 4.34 0.08
CA VAL A 45 -2.36 4.75 1.45
C VAL A 45 -3.78 4.31 1.83
N ASP A 46 -4.76 4.52 0.97
CA ASP A 46 -6.16 4.13 1.22
C ASP A 46 -6.27 2.62 1.47
N ILE A 47 -5.60 1.80 0.66
CA ILE A 47 -5.55 0.35 0.85
C ILE A 47 -4.88 -0.02 2.18
N ILE A 48 -3.72 0.58 2.48
CA ILE A 48 -2.98 0.31 3.71
C ILE A 48 -3.82 0.70 4.94
N LEU A 49 -4.51 1.83 4.92
CA LEU A 49 -5.33 2.28 6.05
C LEU A 49 -6.47 1.31 6.35
N VAL A 50 -7.13 0.77 5.32
CA VAL A 50 -8.19 -0.23 5.49
C VAL A 50 -7.63 -1.54 6.05
N LEU A 51 -6.54 -2.04 5.48
CA LEU A 51 -5.92 -3.29 5.94
C LEU A 51 -5.35 -3.16 7.35
N LEU A 52 -4.60 -2.10 7.61
CA LEU A 52 -4.01 -1.83 8.91
C LEU A 52 -5.10 -1.56 9.96
N GLY A 53 -6.11 -0.76 9.63
CA GLY A 53 -7.22 -0.46 10.53
C GLY A 53 -8.00 -1.72 10.93
N THR A 54 -8.34 -2.57 9.96
CA THR A 54 -9.05 -3.82 10.25
C THR A 54 -8.20 -4.77 11.10
N MET A 55 -6.94 -5.01 10.72
CA MET A 55 -6.05 -5.92 11.46
C MET A 55 -5.77 -5.43 12.88
N THR A 56 -5.48 -4.14 13.06
CA THR A 56 -5.20 -3.57 14.39
C THR A 56 -6.44 -3.59 15.29
N LEU A 57 -7.63 -3.38 14.74
CA LEU A 57 -8.89 -3.51 15.47
C LEU A 57 -9.12 -4.94 15.94
N TRP A 58 -8.93 -5.94 15.08
CA TRP A 58 -9.05 -7.35 15.47
C TRP A 58 -8.03 -7.74 16.55
N LEU A 59 -6.77 -7.37 16.37
CA LEU A 59 -5.72 -7.59 17.37
C LEU A 59 -6.03 -6.89 18.69
N GLY A 60 -6.60 -5.69 18.65
CA GLY A 60 -7.06 -4.97 19.83
C GLY A 60 -8.15 -5.73 20.59
N PHE A 61 -9.18 -6.22 19.90
CA PHE A 61 -10.22 -7.04 20.51
C PHE A 61 -9.68 -8.35 21.11
N LEU A 62 -8.78 -9.03 20.39
CA LEU A 62 -8.12 -10.24 20.89
C LEU A 62 -7.30 -9.94 22.15
N SER A 63 -6.56 -8.82 22.19
CA SER A 63 -5.80 -8.42 23.37
C SER A 63 -6.69 -8.18 24.59
N ILE A 64 -7.89 -7.59 24.40
CA ILE A 64 -8.86 -7.41 25.48
C ILE A 64 -9.42 -8.76 25.94
N ALA A 65 -9.80 -9.65 25.00
CA ALA A 65 -10.31 -10.98 25.30
C ALA A 65 -9.28 -11.87 26.03
N GLU A 66 -7.99 -11.72 25.70
CA GLU A 66 -6.89 -12.40 26.37
C GLU A 66 -6.75 -11.98 27.84
N LYS A 67 -6.80 -10.67 28.09
CA LYS A 67 -6.73 -10.07 29.43
C LYS A 67 -7.96 -10.42 30.28
N ALA A 68 -9.14 -10.49 29.66
CA ALA A 68 -10.37 -10.94 30.33
C ALA A 68 -10.41 -12.45 30.62
N GLY A 69 -9.42 -13.22 30.15
CA GLY A 69 -9.38 -14.68 30.33
C GLY A 69 -10.33 -15.45 29.39
N LEU A 70 -11.03 -14.77 28.49
CA LEU A 70 -11.97 -15.39 27.54
C LEU A 70 -11.25 -16.32 26.56
N ILE A 71 -10.05 -15.94 26.10
CA ILE A 71 -9.22 -16.81 25.24
C ILE A 71 -8.81 -18.10 25.96
N ARG A 72 -8.50 -18.02 27.26
CA ARG A 72 -8.17 -19.21 28.09
C ARG A 72 -9.38 -20.12 28.28
N LEU A 73 -10.57 -19.54 28.43
CA LEU A 73 -11.81 -20.30 28.55
C LEU A 73 -12.19 -20.98 27.23
N LEU A 74 -12.06 -20.28 26.10
CA LEU A 74 -12.21 -20.86 24.77
C LEU A 74 -11.21 -22.00 24.53
N GLY A 75 -9.94 -21.81 24.92
CA GLY A 75 -8.93 -22.87 24.89
C GLY A 75 -9.38 -24.09 25.67
N ARG A 76 -9.84 -23.93 26.92
CA ARG A 76 -10.29 -25.06 27.75
C ARG A 76 -11.54 -25.79 27.21
N VAL A 77 -12.37 -25.13 26.42
CA VAL A 77 -13.54 -25.73 25.76
C VAL A 77 -13.15 -26.46 24.47
N LEU A 78 -12.21 -25.88 23.71
CA LEU A 78 -11.72 -26.43 22.45
C LEU A 78 -10.67 -27.52 22.64
N ASP A 79 -10.10 -27.62 23.84
CA ASP A 79 -9.12 -28.63 24.26
C ASP A 79 -9.80 -29.62 25.22
N PRO A 80 -10.78 -30.43 24.78
CA PRO A 80 -11.38 -31.45 25.64
C PRO A 80 -10.47 -32.68 25.83
N LEU A 81 -9.20 -32.62 25.42
CA LEU A 81 -8.18 -33.67 25.60
C LEU A 81 -6.97 -33.16 26.39
#